data_AF-A0A3M1JMR5-F1
#
_entry.id   AF-A0A3M1JMR5-F1
#
_cell.length_a   1.000
_cell.length_b   1.000
_cell.length_c   1.000
_cell.angle_alpha   90.00
_cell.angle_beta   90.00
_cell.angle_gamma   90.00
#
_symmetry.space_group_name_H-M   'P 1'
#
loop_
_entity.id
_entity.type
_entity.pdbx_description
1 polymer ?
#
loop_
_entity_poly.entity_id
_entity_poly.type
_entity_poly.pdbx_seq_one_letter_code
_entity_poly.pdbx_strand_id
1 'polypeptide(L)'
;MSGAKKEKGIKKYLKHAPTREFFIRTAVFGALLFGIQFAIMISIRHSVTFRKYFSIPEVFYFDFLSGLSKMKLLNSFLFVAVAFLIYIRRDLLKMKRHRQNWKQTAAYGIGAAAVLMLHYSYKYWIRSNLYLAMQHVTLLTVIKYLFNIAFVVLLAYAVYNKEFLHQFVKRFRKEIAAFSAVLVVYYILIDWFQRIWFFLSVFVSKVIYFLLSLTYKDAVLHVKFGQAPTLGAANFIVGVSKDCSGIDSLLLFISLFIFLWVLNRGELHQKRMIVLFILGIIGTIAYNLLRVYAIMLVGIHYDPVFAVDVFHTNAGWIMFLLFFGIFWNYGSRWVYK
;
A
#
# COMPACT_ATOMS: atom_id res chain seq x y z
N MET A 1 12.66 -19.15 -29.57
CA MET A 1 13.90 -18.46 -29.12
C MET A 1 13.64 -17.03 -28.56
N SER A 2 12.65 -16.82 -27.69
CA SER A 2 12.26 -15.47 -27.18
C SER A 2 12.49 -15.26 -25.66
N GLY A 3 12.77 -16.33 -24.89
CA GLY A 3 12.97 -16.24 -23.44
C GLY A 3 14.32 -15.62 -23.01
N ALA A 4 15.40 -15.90 -23.74
CA ALA A 4 16.77 -15.51 -23.36
C ALA A 4 17.08 -14.01 -23.54
N LYS A 5 16.25 -13.25 -24.28
CA LYS A 5 16.42 -11.79 -24.43
C LYS A 5 15.81 -10.98 -23.27
N LYS A 6 14.84 -11.53 -22.52
CA LYS A 6 14.12 -10.79 -21.46
C LYS A 6 14.87 -10.80 -20.13
N GLU A 7 15.59 -11.87 -19.81
CA GLU A 7 16.36 -12.01 -18.56
C GLU A 7 17.60 -11.09 -18.50
N LYS A 8 18.11 -10.66 -19.66
CA LYS A 8 19.14 -9.63 -19.76
C LYS A 8 18.64 -8.22 -19.42
N GLY A 9 17.32 -8.02 -19.32
CA GLY A 9 16.70 -6.72 -19.05
C GLY A 9 17.03 -6.20 -17.66
N ILE A 10 16.50 -6.83 -16.59
CA ILE A 10 16.61 -6.34 -15.20
C ILE A 10 18.07 -6.20 -14.75
N LYS A 11 18.91 -7.21 -15.04
CA LYS A 11 20.34 -7.16 -14.74
C LYS A 11 21.05 -6.02 -15.47
N LYS A 12 20.62 -5.64 -16.69
CA LYS A 12 21.15 -4.46 -17.41
C LYS A 12 20.74 -3.15 -16.74
N TYR A 13 19.50 -3.03 -16.24
CA TYR A 13 19.04 -1.83 -15.51
C TYR A 13 19.80 -1.63 -14.20
N LEU A 14 20.05 -2.69 -13.43
CA LEU A 14 20.79 -2.62 -12.16
C LEU A 14 22.28 -2.34 -12.34
N LYS A 15 22.85 -2.64 -13.51
CA LYS A 15 24.25 -2.32 -13.84
C LYS A 15 24.47 -0.86 -14.24
N HIS A 16 23.41 -0.13 -14.61
CA HIS A 16 23.52 1.28 -14.99
C HIS A 16 23.68 2.15 -13.72
N ALA A 17 24.85 2.79 -13.55
CA ALA A 17 25.22 3.46 -12.31
C ALA A 17 24.21 4.53 -11.81
N PRO A 18 23.69 5.45 -12.65
CA PRO A 18 22.64 6.40 -12.24
C PRO A 18 21.37 5.74 -11.69
N THR A 19 20.96 4.63 -12.29
CA THR A 19 19.73 3.92 -11.95
C THR A 19 19.89 3.20 -10.61
N ARG A 20 21.02 2.51 -10.44
CA ARG A 20 21.38 1.87 -9.17
C ARG A 20 21.45 2.89 -8.04
N GLU A 21 22.07 4.04 -8.29
CA GLU A 21 22.17 5.13 -7.30
C GLU A 21 20.79 5.68 -6.91
N PHE A 22 19.88 5.86 -7.86
CA PHE A 22 18.49 6.24 -7.58
C PHE A 22 17.77 5.21 -6.70
N PHE A 23 17.89 3.91 -7.01
CA PHE A 23 17.24 2.86 -6.20
C PHE A 23 17.83 2.77 -4.80
N ILE A 24 19.16 2.87 -4.64
CA ILE A 24 19.80 2.90 -3.33
C ILE A 24 19.32 4.11 -2.53
N ARG A 25 19.33 5.31 -3.12
CA ARG A 25 18.82 6.53 -2.47
C ARG A 25 17.34 6.39 -2.09
N THR A 26 16.53 5.78 -2.94
CA THR A 26 15.10 5.53 -2.64
C THR A 26 14.92 4.53 -1.51
N ALA A 27 15.73 3.46 -1.47
CA ALA A 27 15.72 2.51 -0.37
C ALA A 27 16.16 3.17 0.94
N VAL A 28 17.23 3.98 0.93
CA VAL A 28 17.69 4.74 2.10
C VAL A 28 16.64 5.74 2.56
N PHE A 29 16.05 6.50 1.64
CA PHE A 29 14.97 7.45 1.95
C PHE A 29 13.77 6.74 2.59
N GLY A 30 13.31 5.64 2.00
CA GLY A 30 12.23 4.82 2.56
C GLY A 30 12.59 4.24 3.93
N ALA A 31 13.79 3.70 4.09
CA ALA A 31 14.27 3.15 5.35
C ALA A 31 14.35 4.22 6.44
N LEU A 32 14.80 5.43 6.13
CA LEU A 32 14.82 6.54 7.10
C LEU A 32 13.40 7.02 7.42
N LEU A 33 12.57 7.25 6.40
CA LEU A 33 11.21 7.76 6.56
C LEU A 33 10.34 6.79 7.37
N PHE A 34 10.29 5.52 6.98
CA PHE A 34 9.45 4.52 7.62
C PHE A 34 10.15 3.88 8.82
N GLY A 35 11.46 3.64 8.76
CA GLY A 35 12.21 2.99 9.83
C GLY A 35 12.29 3.85 11.09
N ILE A 36 12.47 5.17 10.97
CA ILE A 36 12.44 6.07 12.14
C ILE A 36 11.04 6.05 12.78
N GLN A 37 9.98 6.18 11.96
CA GLN A 37 8.60 6.14 12.45
C GLN A 37 8.26 4.79 13.08
N PHE A 38 8.72 3.70 12.48
CA PHE A 38 8.55 2.33 12.97
C PHE A 38 9.31 2.09 14.28
N ALA A 39 10.55 2.57 14.39
CA ALA A 39 11.34 2.50 15.63
C ALA A 39 10.65 3.29 16.77
N ILE A 40 10.17 4.50 16.50
CA ILE A 40 9.41 5.28 17.49
C ILE A 40 8.12 4.52 17.87
N MET A 41 7.43 3.94 16.89
CA MET A 41 6.21 3.17 17.11
C MET A 41 6.45 1.94 18.01
N ILE A 42 7.51 1.17 17.79
CA ILE A 42 7.79 -0.03 18.57
C ILE A 42 8.37 0.32 19.93
N SER A 43 9.43 1.12 19.95
CA SER A 43 10.23 1.33 21.17
C SER A 43 9.57 2.30 22.14
N ILE A 44 8.88 3.33 21.65
CA ILE A 44 8.49 4.47 22.47
C ILE A 44 6.96 4.56 22.63
N ARG A 45 6.18 4.23 21.60
CA ARG A 45 4.71 4.46 21.60
C ARG A 45 3.97 3.79 22.75
N HIS A 46 4.39 2.59 23.17
CA HIS A 46 3.75 1.84 24.25
C HIS A 46 4.19 2.29 25.65
N SER A 47 5.27 3.08 25.75
CA SER A 47 5.72 3.61 27.04
C SER A 47 4.65 4.49 27.68
N VAL A 48 4.57 4.46 29.02
CA VAL A 48 3.64 5.29 29.79
C VAL A 48 3.92 6.77 29.53
N THR A 49 5.19 7.16 29.45
CA THR A 49 5.65 8.50 29.11
C THR A 49 5.10 8.97 27.77
N PHE A 50 5.17 8.15 26.72
CA PHE A 50 4.69 8.56 25.41
C PHE A 50 3.18 8.72 25.35
N ARG A 51 2.44 7.78 25.96
CA ARG A 51 0.98 7.89 26.04
C ARG A 51 0.56 9.13 26.86
N LYS A 52 1.26 9.42 27.94
CA LYS A 52 0.94 10.57 28.81
C LYS A 52 1.23 11.92 28.12
N TYR A 53 2.37 12.04 27.46
CA TYR A 53 2.93 13.34 27.03
C TYR A 53 2.90 13.59 25.52
N PHE A 54 2.95 12.56 24.68
CA PHE A 54 3.07 12.72 23.22
C PHE A 54 1.85 12.21 22.43
N SER A 55 0.87 11.60 23.08
CA SER A 55 -0.42 11.29 22.45
C SER A 55 -1.30 12.54 22.46
N ILE A 56 -1.86 12.88 21.29
CA ILE A 56 -2.80 14.00 21.14
C ILE A 56 -4.18 13.44 20.78
N PRO A 57 -5.28 14.10 21.19
CA PRO A 57 -6.63 13.66 20.85
C PRO A 57 -6.88 13.55 19.35
N GLU A 58 -7.82 12.69 18.95
CA GLU A 58 -8.14 12.43 17.53
C GLU A 58 -8.66 13.67 16.78
N VAL A 59 -9.26 14.64 17.49
CA VAL A 59 -9.72 15.90 16.88
C VAL A 59 -8.61 16.71 16.22
N PHE A 60 -7.34 16.48 16.59
CA PHE A 60 -6.18 17.12 15.96
C PHE A 60 -5.70 16.39 14.70
N TYR A 61 -6.50 15.49 14.13
CA TYR A 61 -6.20 14.77 12.89
C TYR A 61 -7.28 15.10 11.87
N PHE A 62 -6.88 15.26 10.60
CA PHE A 62 -7.87 15.36 9.54
C PHE A 62 -8.54 14.00 9.34
N ASP A 63 -9.86 13.98 9.19
CA ASP A 63 -10.65 12.75 9.02
C ASP A 63 -10.19 11.90 7.83
N PHE A 64 -9.74 12.54 6.74
CA PHE A 64 -9.22 11.83 5.57
C PHE A 64 -7.82 11.22 5.81
N LEU A 65 -7.11 11.63 6.87
CA LEU A 65 -5.79 11.15 7.29
C LEU A 65 -5.82 10.35 8.61
N SER A 66 -7.01 10.02 9.12
CA SER A 66 -7.21 9.17 10.29
C SER A 66 -7.82 7.81 9.90
N GLY A 67 -7.76 6.85 10.83
CA GLY A 67 -8.40 5.53 10.72
C GLY A 67 -8.23 4.81 9.37
N LEU A 68 -9.35 4.33 8.82
CA LEU A 68 -9.39 3.60 7.54
C LEU A 68 -9.02 4.49 6.35
N SER A 69 -9.38 5.77 6.36
CA SER A 69 -9.08 6.73 5.29
C SER A 69 -7.57 6.90 5.09
N LYS A 70 -6.81 6.90 6.19
CA LYS A 70 -5.34 6.90 6.16
C LYS A 70 -4.78 5.69 5.41
N MET A 71 -5.31 4.49 5.67
CA MET A 71 -4.87 3.27 5.01
C MET A 71 -5.21 3.30 3.51
N LYS A 72 -6.40 3.79 3.12
CA LYS A 72 -6.77 3.99 1.72
C LYS A 72 -5.78 4.93 1.01
N LEU A 73 -5.44 6.06 1.64
CA LEU A 73 -4.51 7.03 1.07
C LEU A 73 -3.10 6.42 0.93
N LEU A 74 -2.61 5.71 1.95
CA LEU A 74 -1.30 5.06 1.90
C LEU A 74 -1.23 4.02 0.77
N ASN A 75 -2.26 3.17 0.66
CA ASN A 75 -2.36 2.18 -0.42
C ASN A 75 -2.41 2.84 -1.80
N SER A 76 -3.13 3.96 -1.92
CA SER A 76 -3.18 4.75 -3.15
C SER A 76 -1.80 5.29 -3.52
N PHE A 77 -1.10 5.88 -2.55
CA PHE A 77 0.24 6.42 -2.75
C PHE A 77 1.23 5.33 -3.15
N LEU A 78 1.19 4.17 -2.48
CA LEU A 78 2.06 3.03 -2.80
C LEU A 78 1.83 2.54 -4.23
N PHE A 79 0.57 2.32 -4.62
CA PHE A 79 0.23 1.88 -5.97
C PHE A 79 0.72 2.89 -7.02
N VAL A 80 0.39 4.17 -6.85
CA VAL A 80 0.77 5.24 -7.79
C VAL A 80 2.28 5.43 -7.84
N ALA A 81 3.00 5.34 -6.71
CA ALA A 81 4.45 5.42 -6.68
C ALA A 81 5.09 4.27 -7.46
N VAL A 82 4.63 3.03 -7.26
CA VAL A 82 5.12 1.87 -8.01
C VAL A 82 4.80 2.02 -9.50
N ALA A 83 3.56 2.37 -9.85
CA ALA A 83 3.15 2.59 -11.24
C ALA A 83 3.97 3.71 -11.90
N PHE A 84 4.20 4.82 -11.21
CA PHE A 84 5.03 5.92 -11.66
C PHE A 84 6.46 5.46 -11.95
N LEU A 85 7.09 4.76 -11.01
CA LEU A 85 8.44 4.20 -11.18
C LEU A 85 8.53 3.24 -12.37
N ILE A 86 7.52 2.38 -12.55
CA ILE A 86 7.45 1.45 -13.69
C ILE A 86 7.29 2.21 -15.01
N TYR A 87 6.53 3.31 -15.01
CA TYR A 87 6.30 4.17 -16.18
C TYR A 87 7.58 4.92 -16.59
N ILE A 88 8.23 5.63 -15.66
CA ILE A 88 9.42 6.44 -15.95
C ILE A 88 10.71 5.62 -16.10
N ARG A 89 10.68 4.29 -15.93
CA ARG A 89 11.87 3.41 -15.90
C ARG A 89 12.83 3.60 -17.08
N ARG A 90 12.31 3.87 -18.29
CA ARG A 90 13.11 4.03 -19.51
C ARG A 90 13.83 5.37 -19.53
N ASP A 91 13.23 6.42 -18.97
CA ASP A 91 13.80 7.76 -18.92
C ASP A 91 14.70 7.98 -17.71
N LEU A 92 14.49 7.22 -16.63
CA LEU A 92 15.43 7.13 -15.51
C LEU A 92 16.83 6.71 -15.97
N LEU A 93 16.93 5.81 -16.96
CA LEU A 93 18.21 5.41 -17.54
C LEU A 93 18.97 6.57 -18.19
N LYS A 94 18.27 7.59 -18.68
CA LYS A 94 18.86 8.73 -19.40
C LYS A 94 19.26 9.86 -18.46
N MET A 95 19.19 9.68 -17.14
CA MET A 95 19.55 10.72 -16.19
C MET A 95 21.05 10.77 -15.94
N LYS A 96 21.57 11.99 -15.77
CA LYS A 96 22.97 12.21 -15.44
C LYS A 96 23.22 11.85 -13.98
N ARG A 97 24.40 11.29 -13.71
CA ARG A 97 24.84 11.01 -12.35
C ARG A 97 25.15 12.33 -11.62
N HIS A 98 24.65 12.48 -10.40
CA HIS A 98 24.95 13.64 -9.54
C HIS A 98 25.73 13.18 -8.33
N ARG A 99 26.96 13.70 -8.16
CA ARG A 99 27.77 13.42 -6.97
C ARG A 99 27.09 13.99 -5.72
N GLN A 100 27.15 13.23 -4.64
CA GLN A 100 26.58 13.66 -3.37
C GLN A 100 27.44 14.75 -2.73
N ASN A 101 26.81 15.83 -2.27
CA ASN A 101 27.48 16.85 -1.46
C ASN A 101 27.25 16.53 0.02
N TRP A 102 28.29 16.08 0.72
CA TRP A 102 28.17 15.62 2.10
C TRP A 102 27.79 16.75 3.07
N LYS A 103 28.26 17.98 2.81
CA LYS A 103 27.92 19.16 3.63
C LYS A 103 26.42 19.46 3.54
N GLN A 104 25.86 19.43 2.33
CA GLN A 104 24.42 19.60 2.12
C GLN A 104 23.61 18.44 2.74
N THR A 105 24.08 17.21 2.56
CA THR A 105 23.46 16.01 3.15
C THR A 105 23.35 16.13 4.67
N ALA A 106 24.45 16.51 5.32
CA ALA A 106 24.50 16.72 6.77
C ALA A 106 23.59 17.88 7.20
N ALA A 107 23.64 19.02 6.51
CA ALA A 107 22.82 20.19 6.85
C ALA A 107 21.31 19.87 6.77
N TYR A 108 20.84 19.28 5.67
CA TYR A 108 19.43 18.89 5.53
C TYR A 108 19.04 17.73 6.45
N GLY A 109 19.97 16.81 6.74
CA GLY A 109 19.75 15.71 7.70
C GLY A 109 19.54 16.23 9.12
N ILE A 110 20.40 17.15 9.58
CA ILE A 110 20.24 17.84 10.87
C ILE A 110 18.94 18.63 10.89
N GLY A 111 18.62 19.34 9.81
CA GLY A 111 17.35 20.05 9.67
C GLY A 111 16.14 19.12 9.79
N ALA A 112 16.15 17.97 9.13
CA ALA A 112 15.08 16.98 9.23
C ALA A 112 14.95 16.46 10.67
N ALA A 113 16.07 16.14 11.33
CA ALA A 113 16.06 15.73 12.74
C ALA A 113 15.50 16.82 13.67
N ALA A 114 15.90 18.07 13.46
CA ALA A 114 15.40 19.23 14.22
C ALA A 114 13.89 19.42 14.03
N VAL A 115 13.39 19.34 12.79
CA VAL A 115 11.94 19.42 12.50
C VAL A 115 11.17 18.26 13.15
N LEU A 116 11.73 17.05 13.17
CA LEU A 116 11.13 15.92 13.86
C LEU A 116 11.08 16.14 15.38
N MET A 117 12.15 16.67 15.98
CA MET A 117 12.15 17.04 17.40
C MET A 117 11.11 18.12 17.71
N LEU A 118 11.06 19.18 16.90
CA LEU A 118 10.07 20.26 17.02
C LEU A 118 8.63 19.72 16.89
N HIS A 119 8.38 18.76 15.99
CA HIS A 119 7.08 18.11 15.87
C HIS A 119 6.66 17.43 17.19
N TYR A 120 7.56 16.71 17.85
CA TYR A 120 7.24 16.07 19.13
C TYR A 120 7.12 17.06 20.29
N SER A 121 7.97 18.09 20.34
CA SER A 121 7.84 19.20 21.29
C SER A 121 6.50 19.93 21.11
N TYR A 122 6.05 20.08 19.87
CA TYR A 122 4.77 20.67 19.54
C TYR A 122 3.59 19.80 20.01
N LYS A 123 3.65 18.48 19.81
CA LYS A 123 2.65 17.55 20.37
C LYS A 123 2.62 17.59 21.89
N TYR A 124 3.78 17.68 22.54
CA TYR A 124 3.88 17.86 23.98
C TYR A 124 3.19 19.15 24.43
N TRP A 125 3.42 20.27 23.74
CA TRP A 125 2.78 21.54 24.03
C TRP A 125 1.25 21.48 23.92
N ILE A 126 0.71 20.86 22.85
CA ILE A 126 -0.73 20.63 22.68
C ILE A 126 -1.29 19.86 23.87
N ARG A 127 -0.59 18.79 24.28
CA ARG A 127 -1.03 17.93 25.37
C ARG A 127 -1.04 18.65 26.72
N SER A 128 -0.03 19.45 26.99
CA SER A 128 0.09 20.22 28.24
C SER A 128 -0.87 21.42 28.30
N ASN A 129 -1.28 21.97 27.15
CA ASN A 129 -2.16 23.14 27.06
C ASN A 129 -3.49 22.78 26.36
N LEU A 130 -4.08 21.63 26.72
CA LEU A 130 -5.19 21.06 25.97
C LEU A 130 -6.39 22.02 25.85
N TYR A 131 -6.72 22.75 26.92
CA TYR A 131 -7.82 23.72 26.90
C TYR A 131 -7.64 24.80 25.81
N LEU A 132 -6.46 25.44 25.76
CA LEU A 132 -6.14 26.42 24.72
C LEU A 132 -6.05 25.78 23.34
N ALA A 133 -5.50 24.57 23.25
CA ALA A 133 -5.36 23.87 21.98
C ALA A 133 -6.73 23.52 21.36
N MET A 134 -7.72 23.18 22.19
CA MET A 134 -9.10 22.90 21.76
C MET A 134 -9.81 24.12 21.18
N GLN A 135 -9.36 25.35 21.48
CA GLN A 135 -9.89 26.57 20.86
C GLN A 135 -9.37 26.79 19.43
N HIS A 136 -8.25 26.16 19.06
CA HIS A 136 -7.56 26.37 17.78
C HIS A 136 -7.26 25.06 17.03
N VAL A 137 -8.14 24.05 17.14
CA VAL A 137 -7.93 22.70 16.60
C VAL A 137 -7.49 22.70 15.13
N THR A 138 -8.17 23.45 14.26
CA THR A 138 -7.88 23.47 12.81
C THR A 138 -6.47 24.00 12.52
N LEU A 139 -6.12 25.16 13.10
CA LEU A 139 -4.81 25.77 12.91
C LEU A 139 -3.69 24.85 13.42
N LEU A 140 -3.87 24.29 14.61
CA LEU A 140 -2.86 23.41 15.21
C LEU A 140 -2.70 22.10 14.44
N THR A 141 -3.80 21.59 13.87
CA THR A 141 -3.78 20.44 12.97
C THR A 141 -2.98 20.75 11.70
N VAL A 142 -3.19 21.91 11.08
CA VAL A 142 -2.42 22.35 9.89
C VAL A 142 -0.92 22.42 10.21
N ILE A 143 -0.54 23.09 11.30
CA ILE A 143 0.86 23.22 11.74
C ILE A 143 1.50 21.85 11.96
N LYS A 144 0.78 20.92 12.61
CA LYS A 144 1.23 19.53 12.79
C LYS A 144 1.59 18.87 11.46
N TYR A 145 0.75 19.01 10.43
CA TYR A 145 1.01 18.42 9.12
C TYR A 145 2.11 19.15 8.35
N LEU A 146 2.25 20.47 8.52
CA LEU A 146 3.38 21.24 7.97
C LEU A 146 4.73 20.72 8.50
N PHE A 147 4.82 20.38 9.79
CA PHE A 147 6.03 19.72 10.33
C PHE A 147 6.33 18.38 9.64
N ASN A 148 5.31 17.55 9.41
CA ASN A 148 5.50 16.27 8.71
C ASN A 148 5.95 16.47 7.25
N ILE A 149 5.36 17.43 6.54
CA ILE A 149 5.76 17.78 5.17
C ILE A 149 7.19 18.31 5.15
N ALA A 150 7.53 19.25 6.04
CA ALA A 150 8.88 19.80 6.17
C ALA A 150 9.91 18.71 6.47
N PHE A 151 9.61 17.76 7.36
CA PHE A 151 10.46 16.61 7.64
C PHE A 151 10.73 15.79 6.37
N VAL A 152 9.68 15.41 5.62
CA VAL A 152 9.78 14.62 4.39
C VAL A 152 10.59 15.37 3.33
N VAL A 153 10.35 16.67 3.16
CA VAL A 153 11.05 17.52 2.18
C VAL A 153 12.54 17.65 2.52
N LEU A 154 12.88 17.95 3.77
CA LEU A 154 14.27 18.06 4.21
C LEU A 154 14.99 16.71 4.10
N LEU A 155 14.33 15.61 4.48
CA LEU A 155 14.87 14.27 4.31
C LEU A 155 15.10 13.94 2.83
N ALA A 156 14.21 14.35 1.94
CA ALA A 156 14.38 14.18 0.50
C ALA A 156 15.59 14.98 -0.02
N TYR A 157 15.77 16.24 0.42
CA TYR A 157 16.96 17.02 0.08
C TYR A 157 18.25 16.40 0.62
N ALA A 158 18.22 15.85 1.84
CA ALA A 158 19.37 15.16 2.41
C ALA A 158 19.78 13.93 1.60
N VAL A 159 18.81 13.10 1.19
CA VAL A 159 19.10 11.82 0.50
C VAL A 159 19.37 12.02 -0.99
N TYR A 160 18.57 12.84 -1.67
CA TYR A 160 18.63 12.98 -3.12
C TYR A 160 19.50 14.14 -3.59
N ASN A 161 19.79 15.13 -2.76
CA ASN A 161 20.42 16.41 -3.13
C ASN A 161 19.51 17.35 -3.96
N LYS A 162 19.73 18.67 -3.83
CA LYS A 162 18.96 19.75 -4.46
C LYS A 162 19.06 19.71 -5.98
N GLU A 163 20.26 19.54 -6.56
CA GLU A 163 20.42 19.54 -8.02
C GLU A 163 19.67 18.36 -8.67
N PHE A 164 19.74 17.18 -8.05
CA PHE A 164 19.02 16.00 -8.51
C PHE A 164 17.50 16.21 -8.42
N LEU A 165 16.97 16.66 -7.27
CA LEU A 165 15.54 16.88 -7.10
C LEU A 165 15.01 17.92 -8.08
N HIS A 166 15.74 19.03 -8.27
CA HIS A 166 15.36 20.06 -9.24
C HIS A 166 15.34 19.50 -10.66
N GLN A 167 16.38 18.77 -11.08
CA GLN A 167 16.43 18.15 -12.40
C GLN A 167 15.33 17.10 -12.57
N PHE A 168 15.07 16.28 -11.55
CA PHE A 168 14.06 15.23 -11.55
C PHE A 168 12.66 15.84 -11.73
N VAL A 169 12.30 16.82 -10.91
CA VAL A 169 11.01 17.50 -10.99
C VAL A 169 10.86 18.23 -12.33
N LYS A 170 11.91 18.94 -12.78
CA LYS A 170 11.87 19.64 -14.08
C LYS A 170 11.66 18.67 -15.25
N ARG A 171 12.33 17.51 -15.21
CA ARG A 171 12.24 16.48 -16.25
C ARG A 171 10.90 15.76 -16.25
N PHE A 172 10.38 15.42 -15.07
CA PHE A 172 9.18 14.59 -14.91
C PHE A 172 7.93 15.38 -14.50
N ARG A 173 7.89 16.71 -14.67
CA ARG A 173 6.78 17.54 -14.19
C ARG A 173 5.42 17.13 -14.74
N LYS A 174 5.36 16.69 -16.01
CA LYS A 174 4.11 16.28 -16.67
C LYS A 174 3.63 14.95 -16.11
N GLU A 175 4.56 14.02 -15.90
CA GLU A 175 4.32 12.71 -15.33
C GLU A 175 3.93 12.83 -13.86
N ILE A 176 4.60 13.68 -13.07
CA ILE A 176 4.23 13.97 -11.69
C ILE A 176 2.81 14.54 -11.63
N ALA A 177 2.46 15.51 -12.48
CA ALA A 177 1.11 16.06 -12.53
C ALA A 177 0.06 15.01 -12.92
N ALA A 178 0.34 14.21 -13.96
CA ALA A 178 -0.55 13.13 -14.40
C ALA A 178 -0.75 12.08 -13.30
N PHE A 179 0.33 11.60 -12.66
CA PHE A 179 0.23 10.61 -11.59
C PHE A 179 -0.36 11.19 -10.29
N SER A 180 -0.27 12.51 -10.06
CA SER A 180 -1.02 13.17 -8.98
C SER A 180 -2.52 13.14 -9.24
N ALA A 181 -2.95 13.34 -10.49
CA ALA A 181 -4.36 13.16 -10.86
C ALA A 181 -4.79 11.69 -10.72
N VAL A 182 -3.95 10.74 -11.16
CA VAL A 182 -4.20 9.30 -10.96
C VAL A 182 -4.32 8.96 -9.48
N LEU A 183 -3.55 9.58 -8.58
CA LEU A 183 -3.66 9.38 -7.13
C LEU A 183 -5.04 9.75 -6.60
N VAL A 184 -5.54 10.94 -6.97
CA VAL A 184 -6.87 11.39 -6.55
C VAL A 184 -7.97 10.47 -7.11
N VAL A 185 -7.89 10.14 -8.40
CA VAL A 185 -8.85 9.23 -9.05
C VAL A 185 -8.82 7.85 -8.39
N TYR A 186 -7.63 7.30 -8.15
CA TYR A 186 -7.47 5.98 -7.54
C TYR A 186 -7.97 5.95 -6.09
N TYR A 187 -7.76 7.01 -5.32
CA TYR A 187 -8.33 7.14 -3.98
C TYR A 187 -9.88 7.10 -4.00
N ILE A 188 -10.50 7.82 -4.95
CA ILE A 188 -11.96 7.80 -5.14
C ILE A 188 -12.43 6.41 -5.58
N LEU A 189 -11.70 5.76 -6.49
CA LEU A 189 -12.00 4.40 -6.95
C LEU A 189 -11.96 3.39 -5.82
N ILE A 190 -11.00 3.50 -4.88
CA ILE A 190 -10.98 2.66 -3.67
C ILE A 190 -12.28 2.86 -2.88
N ASP A 191 -12.73 4.10 -2.65
CA ASP A 191 -13.99 4.32 -1.91
C ASP A 191 -15.20 3.69 -2.60
N TRP A 192 -15.29 3.86 -3.93
CA TRP A 192 -16.36 3.28 -4.74
C TRP A 192 -16.35 1.76 -4.71
N PHE A 193 -15.19 1.14 -4.93
CA PHE A 193 -15.06 -0.32 -4.86
C PHE A 193 -15.40 -0.85 -3.48
N GLN A 194 -14.99 -0.13 -2.43
CA GLN A 194 -15.25 -0.52 -1.06
C GLN A 194 -16.70 -0.38 -0.65
N ARG A 195 -17.60 0.20 -1.46
CA ARG A 195 -19.06 0.15 -1.22
C ARG A 195 -19.66 -1.19 -1.68
N ILE A 196 -18.99 -1.89 -2.59
CA ILE A 196 -19.42 -3.19 -3.14
C ILE A 196 -19.03 -4.34 -2.18
N TRP A 197 -18.21 -4.07 -1.16
CA TRP A 197 -17.66 -5.07 -0.25
C TRP A 197 -18.71 -6.02 0.34
N PHE A 198 -19.89 -5.52 0.71
CA PHE A 198 -20.93 -6.34 1.35
C PHE A 198 -21.43 -7.44 0.41
N PHE A 199 -21.66 -7.13 -0.86
CA PHE A 199 -22.09 -8.12 -1.85
C PHE A 199 -21.03 -9.20 -2.05
N LEU A 200 -19.77 -8.79 -2.11
CA LEU A 200 -18.66 -9.72 -2.28
C LEU A 200 -18.46 -10.59 -1.03
N SER A 201 -18.57 -10.02 0.18
CA SER A 201 -18.55 -10.77 1.43
C SER A 201 -19.66 -11.82 1.47
N VAL A 202 -20.90 -11.45 1.12
CA VAL A 202 -22.02 -12.42 1.10
C VAL A 202 -21.77 -13.54 0.10
N PHE A 203 -21.29 -13.21 -1.10
CA PHE A 203 -20.93 -14.20 -2.11
C PHE A 203 -19.86 -15.17 -1.58
N VAL A 204 -18.76 -14.64 -1.05
CA VAL A 204 -17.68 -15.43 -0.45
C VAL A 204 -18.23 -16.31 0.67
N SER A 205 -18.96 -15.74 1.64
CA SER A 205 -19.52 -16.51 2.76
C SER A 205 -20.43 -17.65 2.32
N LYS A 206 -21.27 -17.47 1.30
CA LYS A 206 -22.11 -18.54 0.76
C LYS A 206 -21.30 -19.68 0.16
N VAL A 207 -20.27 -19.36 -0.61
CA VAL A 207 -19.40 -20.38 -1.23
C VAL A 207 -18.60 -21.12 -0.16
N ILE A 208 -18.03 -20.42 0.81
CA ILE A 208 -17.26 -21.06 1.88
C ILE A 208 -18.18 -21.89 2.79
N TYR A 209 -19.38 -21.41 3.09
CA TYR A 209 -20.39 -22.21 3.79
C TYR A 209 -20.68 -23.51 3.06
N PHE A 210 -20.90 -23.46 1.74
CA PHE A 210 -21.10 -24.65 0.93
C PHE A 210 -19.91 -25.61 1.07
N LEU A 211 -18.68 -25.13 0.91
CA LEU A 211 -17.47 -25.97 1.07
C LEU A 211 -17.33 -26.57 2.46
N LEU A 212 -17.60 -25.80 3.53
CA LEU A 212 -17.56 -26.29 4.90
C LEU A 212 -18.65 -27.31 5.17
N SER A 213 -19.86 -27.12 4.64
CA SER A 213 -20.98 -28.05 4.83
C SER A 213 -20.74 -29.45 4.24
N LEU A 214 -19.81 -29.56 3.28
CA LEU A 214 -19.37 -30.85 2.74
C LEU A 214 -18.51 -31.64 3.74
N THR A 215 -17.86 -30.96 4.69
CA THR A 215 -16.90 -31.55 5.63
C THR A 215 -17.42 -31.56 7.08
N TYR A 216 -18.15 -30.52 7.48
CA TYR A 216 -18.65 -30.30 8.85
C TYR A 216 -20.18 -30.18 8.85
N LYS A 217 -20.85 -31.03 9.63
CA LYS A 217 -22.32 -31.07 9.72
C LYS A 217 -22.92 -29.87 10.47
N ASP A 218 -22.11 -29.22 11.30
CA ASP A 218 -22.45 -28.07 12.13
C ASP A 218 -21.99 -26.74 11.52
N ALA A 219 -21.75 -26.71 10.20
CA ALA A 219 -21.47 -25.46 9.50
C ALA A 219 -22.63 -24.48 9.66
N VAL A 220 -22.34 -23.24 10.04
CA VAL A 220 -23.31 -22.16 10.26
C VAL A 220 -22.99 -20.94 9.40
N LEU A 221 -24.04 -20.31 8.90
CA LEU A 221 -23.97 -19.04 8.17
C LEU A 221 -25.10 -18.14 8.65
N HIS A 222 -24.73 -16.96 9.18
CA HIS A 222 -25.71 -15.90 9.47
C HIS A 222 -25.40 -14.67 8.64
N VAL A 223 -26.40 -14.21 7.90
CA VAL A 223 -26.32 -13.00 7.08
C VAL A 223 -27.31 -12.00 7.63
N LYS A 224 -26.82 -10.88 8.14
CA LYS A 224 -27.64 -9.73 8.54
C LYS A 224 -27.29 -8.55 7.65
N PHE A 225 -28.30 -7.89 7.09
CA PHE A 225 -28.09 -6.73 6.23
C PHE A 225 -27.40 -5.61 7.02
N GLY A 226 -26.34 -5.03 6.44
CA GLY A 226 -25.55 -3.98 7.10
C GLY A 226 -24.52 -4.49 8.12
N GLN A 227 -24.40 -5.79 8.35
CA GLN A 227 -23.36 -6.38 9.20
C GLN A 227 -22.49 -7.36 8.40
N ALA A 228 -21.25 -7.59 8.84
CA ALA A 228 -20.39 -8.59 8.24
C ALA A 228 -21.04 -9.99 8.39
N PRO A 229 -21.23 -10.77 7.30
CA PRO A 229 -21.74 -12.13 7.41
C PRO A 229 -20.86 -12.96 8.33
N THR A 230 -21.47 -13.72 9.24
CA THR A 230 -20.73 -14.61 10.14
C THR A 230 -20.80 -16.04 9.63
N LEU A 231 -19.65 -16.68 9.57
CA LEU A 231 -19.46 -18.04 9.10
C LEU A 231 -18.74 -18.83 10.18
N GLY A 232 -19.14 -20.08 10.41
CA GLY A 232 -18.43 -20.94 11.34
C GLY A 232 -18.67 -22.42 11.10
N ALA A 233 -17.86 -23.25 11.73
CA ALA A 233 -18.03 -24.69 11.87
C ALA A 233 -17.24 -25.16 13.11
N ALA A 234 -17.65 -26.25 13.75
CA ALA A 234 -17.09 -26.68 15.02
C ALA A 234 -17.07 -25.53 16.05
N ASN A 235 -15.92 -25.30 16.68
CA ASN A 235 -15.73 -24.26 17.70
C ASN A 235 -15.19 -22.94 17.15
N PHE A 236 -15.23 -22.74 15.82
CA PHE A 236 -14.64 -21.56 15.17
C PHE A 236 -15.68 -20.80 14.36
N ILE A 237 -15.98 -19.56 14.79
CA ILE A 237 -16.92 -18.64 14.14
C ILE A 237 -16.21 -17.32 13.88
N VAL A 238 -16.30 -16.83 12.65
CA VAL A 238 -15.67 -15.57 12.21
C VAL A 238 -16.60 -14.71 11.39
N GLY A 239 -16.45 -13.40 11.54
CA GLY A 239 -17.09 -12.41 10.68
C GLY A 239 -16.28 -12.20 9.40
N VAL A 240 -16.92 -12.32 8.23
CA VAL A 240 -16.34 -12.01 6.93
C VAL A 240 -16.38 -10.50 6.72
N SER A 241 -15.43 -9.82 7.35
CA SER A 241 -15.23 -8.38 7.21
C SER A 241 -14.78 -8.01 5.79
N LYS A 242 -14.65 -6.71 5.54
CA LYS A 242 -14.17 -6.15 4.28
C LYS A 242 -12.83 -6.74 3.84
N ASP A 243 -11.92 -7.03 4.76
CA ASP A 243 -10.58 -7.55 4.46
C ASP A 243 -10.60 -9.02 3.99
N CYS A 244 -11.67 -9.76 4.34
CA CYS A 244 -11.93 -11.13 3.89
C CYS A 244 -12.72 -11.19 2.57
N SER A 245 -13.40 -10.10 2.18
CA SER A 245 -14.22 -10.07 0.96
C SER A 245 -13.39 -10.27 -0.31
N GLY A 246 -12.09 -9.93 -0.29
CA GLY A 246 -11.24 -9.95 -1.48
C GLY A 246 -11.38 -8.70 -2.36
N ILE A 247 -12.12 -7.68 -1.91
CA ILE A 247 -12.36 -6.45 -2.68
C ILE A 247 -11.06 -5.70 -3.00
N ASP A 248 -10.14 -5.62 -2.04
CA ASP A 248 -8.87 -4.90 -2.22
C ASP A 248 -7.94 -5.66 -3.19
N SER A 249 -7.90 -6.99 -3.12
CA SER A 249 -7.15 -7.83 -4.07
C SER A 249 -7.72 -7.73 -5.49
N LEU A 250 -9.04 -7.69 -5.63
CA LEU A 250 -9.71 -7.52 -6.92
C LEU A 250 -9.42 -6.13 -7.52
N LEU A 251 -9.52 -5.07 -6.71
CA LEU A 251 -9.19 -3.72 -7.14
C LEU A 251 -7.72 -3.60 -7.56
N LEU A 252 -6.81 -4.16 -6.78
CA LEU A 252 -5.38 -4.17 -7.08
C LEU A 252 -5.09 -4.95 -8.37
N PHE A 253 -5.73 -6.12 -8.56
CA PHE A 253 -5.63 -6.89 -9.80
C PHE A 253 -6.07 -6.06 -11.00
N ILE A 254 -7.29 -5.49 -10.97
CA ILE A 254 -7.86 -4.70 -12.07
C ILE A 254 -6.94 -3.52 -12.39
N SER A 255 -6.46 -2.83 -11.37
CA SER A 255 -5.64 -1.63 -11.54
C SER A 255 -4.27 -1.94 -12.10
N LEU A 256 -3.61 -2.99 -11.62
CA LEU A 256 -2.34 -3.47 -12.19
C LEU A 256 -2.54 -3.97 -13.63
N PHE A 257 -3.61 -4.71 -13.89
CA PHE A 257 -3.91 -5.23 -15.22
C PHE A 257 -4.10 -4.10 -16.24
N ILE A 258 -4.97 -3.13 -15.92
CA ILE A 258 -5.22 -1.95 -16.76
C ILE A 258 -3.93 -1.15 -16.95
N PHE A 259 -3.17 -0.92 -15.89
CA PHE A 259 -1.90 -0.20 -15.98
C PHE A 259 -0.91 -0.89 -16.93
N LEU A 260 -0.74 -2.20 -16.81
CA LEU A 260 0.15 -2.97 -17.70
C LEU A 260 -0.37 -3.05 -19.13
N TRP A 261 -1.69 -3.11 -19.31
CA TRP A 261 -2.32 -3.05 -20.62
C TRP A 261 -2.04 -1.72 -21.31
N VAL A 262 -2.30 -0.58 -20.63
CA VAL A 262 -2.04 0.77 -21.15
C VAL A 262 -0.56 0.94 -21.48
N LEU A 263 0.33 0.50 -20.59
CA LEU A 263 1.78 0.63 -20.75
C LEU A 263 2.32 -0.10 -21.98
N ASN A 264 1.73 -1.25 -22.34
CA ASN A 264 2.21 -2.10 -23.44
C ASN A 264 1.20 -2.18 -24.60
N ARG A 265 0.29 -1.21 -24.75
CA ARG A 265 -0.84 -1.28 -25.68
C ARG A 265 -0.44 -1.58 -27.13
N GLY A 266 0.73 -1.11 -27.59
CA GLY A 266 1.24 -1.36 -28.95
C GLY A 266 1.75 -2.79 -29.19
N GLU A 267 2.23 -3.46 -28.14
CA GLU A 267 2.90 -4.76 -28.20
C GLU A 267 1.93 -5.95 -27.96
N LEU A 268 0.70 -5.66 -27.55
CA LEU A 268 -0.28 -6.66 -27.08
C LEU A 268 -1.46 -6.85 -28.06
N HIS A 269 -1.96 -8.09 -28.16
CA HIS A 269 -3.22 -8.40 -28.84
C HIS A 269 -4.44 -8.02 -27.99
N GLN A 270 -5.21 -7.01 -28.42
CA GLN A 270 -6.31 -6.43 -27.63
C GLN A 270 -7.43 -7.44 -27.31
N LYS A 271 -7.82 -8.30 -28.26
CA LYS A 271 -8.84 -9.33 -28.04
C LYS A 271 -8.42 -10.37 -26.98
N ARG A 272 -7.15 -10.80 -27.04
CA ARG A 272 -6.58 -11.74 -26.06
C ARG A 272 -6.45 -11.11 -24.68
N MET A 273 -6.19 -9.80 -24.59
CA MET A 273 -6.20 -9.09 -23.31
C MET A 273 -7.56 -9.16 -22.62
N ILE A 274 -8.67 -9.03 -23.34
CA ILE A 274 -10.02 -9.10 -22.75
C ILE A 274 -10.28 -10.48 -22.14
N VAL A 275 -9.94 -11.56 -22.87
CA VAL A 275 -10.06 -12.93 -22.36
C VAL A 275 -9.18 -13.13 -21.14
N LEU A 276 -7.93 -12.67 -21.19
CA LEU A 276 -7.02 -12.77 -20.06
C LEU A 276 -7.54 -11.99 -18.84
N PHE A 277 -8.14 -10.82 -19.05
CA PHE A 277 -8.75 -10.01 -17.98
C PHE A 277 -9.87 -10.77 -17.26
N ILE A 278 -10.79 -11.38 -18.01
CA ILE A 278 -11.89 -12.17 -17.45
C ILE A 278 -11.34 -13.35 -16.65
N LEU A 279 -10.38 -14.09 -17.20
CA LEU A 279 -9.72 -15.20 -16.50
C LEU A 279 -9.02 -14.74 -15.22
N GLY A 280 -8.41 -13.55 -15.23
CA GLY A 280 -7.75 -13.00 -14.06
C GLY A 280 -8.72 -12.52 -12.98
N ILE A 281 -9.88 -11.98 -13.33
CA ILE A 281 -10.97 -11.69 -12.37
C ILE A 281 -11.44 -12.99 -11.71
N ILE A 282 -11.77 -14.01 -12.52
CA ILE A 282 -12.21 -15.32 -12.02
C ILE A 282 -11.14 -15.92 -11.12
N GLY A 283 -9.88 -15.89 -11.55
CA GLY A 283 -8.74 -16.37 -10.77
C GLY A 283 -8.54 -15.63 -9.46
N THR A 284 -8.73 -14.30 -9.43
CA THR A 284 -8.62 -13.49 -8.21
C THR A 284 -9.72 -13.85 -7.21
N ILE A 285 -10.95 -14.07 -7.68
CA ILE A 285 -12.07 -14.52 -6.86
C ILE A 285 -11.79 -15.94 -6.33
N ALA A 286 -11.39 -16.87 -7.19
CA ALA A 286 -11.08 -18.25 -6.81
C ALA A 286 -9.95 -18.32 -5.78
N TYR A 287 -8.89 -17.53 -5.97
CA TYR A 287 -7.80 -17.39 -5.02
C TYR A 287 -8.30 -16.86 -3.66
N ASN A 288 -9.15 -15.82 -3.64
CA ASN A 288 -9.69 -15.30 -2.39
C ASN A 288 -10.56 -16.34 -1.66
N LEU A 289 -11.36 -17.12 -2.39
CA LEU A 289 -12.13 -18.22 -1.82
C LEU A 289 -11.21 -19.26 -1.18
N LEU A 290 -10.13 -19.67 -1.85
CA LEU A 290 -9.14 -20.59 -1.30
C LEU A 290 -8.47 -20.02 -0.05
N ARG A 291 -8.13 -18.72 -0.03
CA ARG A 291 -7.55 -18.04 1.12
C ARG A 291 -8.49 -18.09 2.33
N VAL A 292 -9.76 -17.72 2.16
CA VAL A 292 -10.73 -17.71 3.26
C VAL A 292 -11.00 -19.13 3.74
N TYR A 293 -11.12 -20.09 2.83
CA TYR A 293 -11.28 -21.50 3.20
C TYR A 293 -10.09 -22.03 4.01
N ALA A 294 -8.86 -21.72 3.59
CA ALA A 294 -7.66 -22.09 4.34
C ALA A 294 -7.62 -21.47 5.74
N ILE A 295 -8.04 -20.20 5.90
CA ILE A 295 -8.16 -19.56 7.22
C ILE A 295 -9.14 -20.33 8.11
N MET A 296 -10.29 -20.74 7.56
CA MET A 296 -11.28 -21.53 8.31
C MET A 296 -10.69 -22.86 8.78
N LEU A 297 -10.03 -23.61 7.89
CA LEU A 297 -9.43 -24.89 8.26
C LEU A 297 -8.34 -24.73 9.32
N VAL A 298 -7.50 -23.70 9.22
CA VAL A 298 -6.46 -23.41 10.22
C VAL A 298 -7.10 -23.04 11.57
N GLY A 299 -8.15 -22.21 11.57
CA GLY A 299 -8.87 -21.83 12.78
C GLY A 299 -9.60 -22.99 13.46
N ILE A 300 -10.12 -23.94 12.68
CA ILE A 300 -10.80 -25.13 13.19
C ILE A 300 -9.80 -26.15 13.77
N HIS A 301 -8.67 -26.40 13.09
CA HIS A 301 -7.79 -27.52 13.43
C HIS A 301 -6.55 -27.16 14.25
N TYR A 302 -6.07 -25.91 14.19
CA TYR A 302 -4.80 -25.53 14.82
C TYR A 302 -5.00 -24.54 15.95
N ASP A 303 -5.29 -23.29 15.62
CA ASP A 303 -5.44 -22.23 16.62
C ASP A 303 -6.24 -21.05 16.05
N PRO A 304 -7.39 -20.70 16.66
CA PRO A 304 -8.21 -19.57 16.24
C PRO A 304 -7.47 -18.23 16.21
N VAL A 305 -6.58 -17.99 17.20
CA VAL A 305 -5.87 -16.72 17.34
C VAL A 305 -4.83 -16.58 16.22
N PHE A 306 -4.05 -17.62 15.96
CA PHE A 306 -3.09 -17.67 14.88
C PHE A 306 -3.75 -17.48 13.50
N ALA A 307 -4.92 -18.09 13.28
CA ALA A 307 -5.67 -17.96 12.03
C ALA A 307 -6.09 -16.51 11.74
N VAL A 308 -6.57 -15.79 12.76
CA VAL A 308 -7.07 -14.42 12.63
C VAL A 308 -5.96 -13.38 12.66
N ASP A 309 -4.98 -13.50 13.56
CA ASP A 309 -3.99 -12.43 13.77
C ASP A 309 -2.83 -12.51 12.78
N VAL A 310 -2.29 -13.71 12.59
CA VAL A 310 -1.04 -13.91 11.82
C VAL A 310 -1.34 -14.34 10.40
N PHE A 311 -2.17 -15.36 10.22
CA PHE A 311 -2.42 -15.95 8.91
C PHE A 311 -3.26 -15.02 8.03
N HIS A 312 -4.35 -14.45 8.56
CA HIS A 312 -5.19 -13.51 7.82
C HIS A 312 -4.42 -12.31 7.27
N THR A 313 -3.57 -11.69 8.12
CA THR A 313 -2.81 -10.48 7.79
C THR A 313 -1.70 -10.74 6.77
N ASN A 314 -0.99 -11.87 6.88
CA ASN A 314 0.22 -12.12 6.08
C ASN A 314 -0.01 -13.00 4.84
N ALA A 315 -0.87 -14.01 4.92
CA ALA A 315 -1.06 -14.96 3.82
C ALA A 315 -1.69 -14.31 2.58
N GLY A 316 -2.52 -13.28 2.79
CA GLY A 316 -3.24 -12.60 1.71
C GLY A 316 -2.32 -11.95 0.68
N TRP A 317 -1.34 -11.16 1.12
CA TRP A 317 -0.48 -10.44 0.18
C TRP A 317 0.53 -11.37 -0.51
N ILE A 318 1.07 -12.37 0.21
CA ILE A 318 2.03 -13.34 -0.35
C ILE A 318 1.37 -14.14 -1.46
N MET A 319 0.23 -14.76 -1.17
CA MET A 319 -0.44 -15.60 -2.16
C MET A 319 -0.99 -14.76 -3.33
N PHE A 320 -1.45 -13.52 -3.10
CA PHE A 320 -1.82 -12.61 -4.19
C PHE A 320 -0.63 -12.30 -5.11
N LEU A 321 0.54 -11.97 -4.57
CA LEU A 321 1.74 -11.71 -5.39
C LEU A 321 2.17 -12.95 -6.17
N LEU A 322 2.08 -14.14 -5.57
CA LEU A 322 2.34 -15.41 -6.22
C LEU A 322 1.36 -15.66 -7.37
N PHE A 323 0.05 -15.54 -7.10
CA PHE A 323 -1.00 -15.67 -8.10
C PHE A 323 -0.79 -14.69 -9.26
N PHE A 324 -0.63 -13.40 -8.97
CA PHE A 324 -0.46 -12.37 -9.98
C PHE A 324 0.83 -12.58 -10.79
N GLY A 325 1.93 -12.94 -10.14
CA GLY A 325 3.21 -13.22 -10.78
C GLY A 325 3.13 -14.41 -11.75
N ILE A 326 2.49 -15.51 -11.32
CA ILE A 326 2.24 -16.69 -12.15
C ILE A 326 1.31 -16.33 -13.30
N PHE A 327 0.14 -15.76 -12.99
CA PHE A 327 -0.88 -15.34 -13.95
C PHE A 327 -0.29 -14.44 -15.03
N TRP A 328 0.49 -13.42 -14.65
CA TRP A 328 1.11 -12.51 -15.60
C TRP A 328 2.23 -13.18 -16.39
N ASN A 329 3.08 -14.01 -15.77
CA ASN A 329 4.16 -14.69 -16.49
C ASN A 329 3.64 -15.62 -17.60
N TYR A 330 2.57 -16.39 -17.33
CA TYR A 330 1.97 -17.27 -18.33
C TYR A 330 1.06 -16.50 -19.29
N GLY A 331 0.15 -15.67 -18.76
CA GLY A 331 -0.80 -14.90 -19.55
C GLY A 331 -0.12 -13.93 -20.51
N SER A 332 0.94 -13.25 -20.08
CA SER A 332 1.63 -12.30 -20.95
C SER A 332 2.23 -12.96 -22.18
N ARG A 333 2.81 -14.17 -22.05
CA ARG A 333 3.38 -14.91 -23.19
C ARG A 333 2.35 -15.20 -24.30
N TRP A 334 1.09 -15.38 -23.92
CA TRP A 334 0.00 -15.63 -24.86
C TRP A 334 -0.50 -14.37 -25.59
N VAL A 335 -0.35 -13.20 -24.96
CA VAL A 335 -0.91 -11.95 -25.46
C VAL A 335 0.10 -11.06 -26.20
N TYR A 336 1.40 -11.22 -25.93
CA TYR A 336 2.45 -10.56 -26.69
C TYR A 336 2.45 -11.03 -28.15
N LYS A 337 2.60 -10.09 -29.08
CA LYS A 337 2.71 -10.33 -30.52
C LYS A 337 4.00 -11.05 -30.89
#